data_AF-A0A7S3W715-F1
#
_entry.id   AF-A0A7S3W715-F1
#
_cell.length_a   1.000
_cell.length_b   1.000
_cell.length_c   1.000
_cell.angle_alpha   90.00
_cell.angle_beta   90.00
_cell.angle_gamma   90.00
#
_symmetry.space_group_name_H-M   'P 1'
#
loop_
_entity.id
_entity.type
_entity.pdbx_description
1 polymer ?
#
loop_
_entity_poly.entity_id
_entity_poly.type
_entity_poly.pdbx_seq_one_letter_code
_entity_poly.pdbx_strand_id
1 'polypeptide(L)'
;GRQAQQGAPRPRLGASPAAVHGRGESAWPRRSQVVDPVPIMSNEFVDQRSSFLEKCQMYHWQFDEEVNAAHSTLMLLYYLHGMHRTAAAARQKAAAADLAARGLGGAGASSEQQQRSRSSKIEMAMQDWTQLLNHANEAAASETWDLPPEELFLRILAQINKSKRDILQEKYNQCRDPSTTAATRSVFIRVLKRIAESFMSCLHNMQANRQLPNAAASSAAAPAAARSAPAAAAARPPLPAPGLASAA
;
A
#
# COMPACT_ATOMS: atom_id res chain seq x y z
N GLY A 1 -37.94 87.82 12.45
CA GLY A 1 -38.28 86.90 11.34
C GLY A 1 -37.54 85.60 11.55
N ARG A 2 -38.22 84.46 11.40
CA ARG A 2 -37.65 83.11 11.53
C ARG A 2 -36.69 82.79 10.37
N GLN A 3 -35.92 81.72 10.61
CA GLN A 3 -35.11 80.87 9.72
C GLN A 3 -33.60 81.09 9.87
N ALA A 4 -32.75 80.07 9.97
CA ALA A 4 -32.94 78.64 10.22
C ALA A 4 -31.56 78.06 10.62
N GLN A 5 -31.59 77.10 11.56
CA GLN A 5 -30.89 75.81 11.58
C GLN A 5 -29.46 75.72 11.02
N GLN A 6 -28.41 75.35 11.78
CA GLN A 6 -28.05 74.05 12.41
C GLN A 6 -26.62 73.75 11.89
N GLY A 7 -25.58 73.33 12.61
CA GLY A 7 -25.41 72.92 14.00
C GLY A 7 -24.31 71.84 14.04
N ALA A 8 -23.20 72.07 14.75
CA ALA A 8 -22.31 71.00 15.24
C ALA A 8 -21.38 71.54 16.35
N PRO A 9 -21.65 71.24 17.64
CA PRO A 9 -20.73 71.50 18.73
C PRO A 9 -20.02 70.20 19.18
N ARG A 10 -18.71 70.29 19.42
CA ARG A 10 -17.98 69.41 20.37
C ARG A 10 -18.44 69.74 21.82
N PRO A 11 -17.92 69.11 22.88
CA PRO A 11 -17.66 67.69 23.19
C PRO A 11 -18.45 67.31 24.49
N ARG A 12 -18.39 66.06 25.00
CA ARG A 12 -18.58 65.85 26.46
C ARG A 12 -18.04 64.51 26.95
N LEU A 13 -17.05 64.62 27.84
CA LEU A 13 -16.67 63.63 28.83
C LEU A 13 -17.85 63.43 29.79
N GLY A 14 -18.29 62.19 29.95
CA GLY A 14 -19.34 61.78 30.87
C GLY A 14 -18.84 60.63 31.75
N ALA A 15 -19.05 60.77 33.05
CA ALA A 15 -18.51 60.00 34.15
C ALA A 15 -18.90 58.50 34.19
N SER A 16 -18.00 57.68 34.74
CA SER A 16 -18.28 56.41 35.44
C SER A 16 -19.07 56.69 36.75
N PRO A 17 -19.75 55.75 37.46
CA PRO A 17 -19.33 54.34 37.68
C PRO A 17 -20.46 53.28 37.87
N ALA A 18 -20.13 52.00 37.66
CA ALA A 18 -20.69 50.87 38.44
C ALA A 18 -19.90 49.58 38.14
N ALA A 19 -19.36 48.96 39.19
CA ALA A 19 -18.79 47.62 39.22
C ALA A 19 -19.82 46.57 38.73
N VAL A 20 -19.49 45.38 38.21
CA VAL A 20 -18.71 44.34 38.90
C VAL A 20 -18.53 43.11 37.97
N HIS A 21 -17.29 42.64 37.85
CA HIS A 21 -16.82 41.27 37.53
C HIS A 21 -17.09 40.63 36.15
N GLY A 22 -15.99 40.47 35.40
CA GLY A 22 -15.85 39.56 34.27
C GLY A 22 -14.39 39.41 33.83
N ARG A 23 -13.54 38.90 34.72
CA ARG A 23 -12.22 38.27 34.51
C ARG A 23 -11.66 38.37 33.06
N GLY A 24 -10.96 39.47 32.75
CA GLY A 24 -10.28 39.68 31.47
C GLY A 24 -8.88 39.08 31.48
N GLU A 25 -8.68 38.11 30.61
CA GLU A 25 -7.52 37.26 30.45
C GLU A 25 -6.22 38.05 30.23
N SER A 26 -5.14 37.57 30.85
CA SER A 26 -3.77 38.04 30.67
C SER A 26 -3.39 38.04 29.17
N ALA A 27 -3.35 39.23 28.57
CA ALA A 27 -2.91 39.44 27.21
C ALA A 27 -1.41 39.16 27.10
N TRP A 28 -1.06 37.95 26.64
CA TRP A 28 0.30 37.64 26.21
C TRP A 28 0.71 38.62 25.10
N PRO A 29 1.94 39.17 25.11
CA PRO A 29 2.41 40.04 24.04
C PRO A 29 2.27 39.32 22.70
N ARG A 30 1.68 39.99 21.69
CA ARG A 30 1.58 39.46 20.31
C ARG A 30 2.99 39.10 19.87
N ARG A 31 3.30 37.81 19.81
CA ARG A 31 4.60 37.32 19.36
C ARG A 31 4.81 37.79 17.93
N SER A 32 5.97 38.37 17.65
CA SER A 32 6.41 38.71 16.30
C SER A 32 6.21 37.49 15.38
N GLN A 33 5.71 37.73 14.17
CA GLN A 33 5.46 36.67 13.20
C GLN A 33 6.75 35.87 12.98
N VAL A 34 6.73 34.59 13.33
CA VAL A 34 7.84 33.68 13.11
C VAL A 34 7.88 33.37 11.61
N VAL A 35 8.88 33.91 10.92
CA VAL A 35 9.16 33.60 9.51
C VAL A 35 10.29 32.57 9.52
N ASP A 36 9.99 31.34 9.08
CA ASP A 36 11.00 30.30 8.92
C ASP A 36 11.86 30.61 7.68
N PRO A 37 13.18 30.82 7.83
CA PRO A 37 14.07 31.04 6.70
C PRO A 37 14.35 29.76 5.89
N VAL A 38 13.98 28.58 6.40
CA VAL A 38 14.25 27.28 5.77
C VAL A 38 13.12 26.91 4.79
N PRO A 39 13.44 26.64 3.50
CA PRO A 39 12.44 26.15 2.56
C PRO A 39 11.90 24.79 2.99
N ILE A 40 10.59 24.59 2.82
CA ILE A 40 9.95 23.29 3.05
C ILE A 40 10.52 22.29 2.03
N MET A 41 11.28 21.30 2.52
CA MET A 41 11.73 20.16 1.73
C MET A 41 10.79 18.99 1.98
N SER A 42 9.91 18.69 1.01
CA SER A 42 9.06 17.50 1.09
C SER A 42 9.83 16.27 0.62
N ASN A 43 9.79 15.22 1.42
CA ASN A 43 10.36 13.94 1.06
C ASN A 43 9.55 12.83 1.72
N GLU A 44 8.77 12.11 0.90
CA GLU A 44 7.82 11.07 1.33
C GLU A 44 8.42 10.04 2.30
N PHE A 45 9.74 9.83 2.23
CA PHE A 45 10.46 8.89 3.08
C PHE A 45 10.79 9.44 4.48
N VAL A 46 11.04 10.74 4.62
CA VAL A 46 11.34 11.39 5.93
C VAL A 46 10.19 12.25 6.47
N ASP A 47 9.12 12.42 5.69
CA ASP A 47 7.93 13.19 6.09
C ASP A 47 7.15 12.49 7.24
N GLN A 48 7.17 11.16 7.26
CA GLN A 48 6.50 10.37 8.32
C GLN A 48 7.41 9.28 8.87
N ARG A 49 7.36 9.08 10.19
CA ARG A 49 8.06 7.99 10.88
C ARG A 49 7.68 6.61 10.34
N SER A 50 6.42 6.41 9.98
CA SER A 50 5.91 5.17 9.38
C SER A 50 6.62 4.84 8.07
N SER A 51 6.70 5.81 7.14
CA SER A 51 7.39 5.67 5.85
C SER A 51 8.87 5.33 6.03
N PHE A 52 9.53 5.96 7.01
CA PHE A 52 10.91 5.68 7.35
C PHE A 52 11.10 4.23 7.84
N LEU A 53 10.27 3.78 8.77
CA LEU A 53 10.35 2.43 9.34
C LEU A 53 10.01 1.34 8.32
N GLU A 54 9.01 1.58 7.46
CA GLU A 54 8.67 0.65 6.38
C GLU A 54 9.86 0.41 5.45
N LYS A 55 10.57 1.49 5.09
CA LYS A 55 11.78 1.41 4.26
C LYS A 55 12.92 0.71 4.98
N CYS A 56 13.12 0.97 6.27
CA CYS A 56 14.11 0.25 7.08
C CYS A 56 13.79 -1.25 7.12
N GLN A 57 12.53 -1.63 7.30
CA GLN A 57 12.11 -3.03 7.30
C GLN A 57 12.28 -3.69 5.92
N MET A 58 11.91 -2.98 4.85
CA MET A 58 12.02 -3.49 3.48
C MET A 58 13.46 -3.69 3.03
N TYR A 59 14.38 -2.79 3.41
CA TYR A 59 15.79 -2.86 3.05
C TYR A 59 16.69 -3.44 4.14
N HIS A 60 16.10 -3.94 5.23
CA HIS A 60 16.81 -4.51 6.38
C HIS A 60 17.87 -3.57 6.98
N TRP A 61 17.56 -2.28 7.07
CA TRP A 61 18.40 -1.31 7.76
C TRP A 61 18.23 -1.48 9.27
N GLN A 62 19.29 -1.93 9.94
CA GLN A 62 19.35 -2.17 11.38
C GLN A 62 20.21 -1.10 12.06
N PHE A 63 19.78 -0.67 13.24
CA PHE A 63 20.45 0.34 14.08
C PHE A 63 20.69 -0.20 15.49
N ASP A 64 20.91 -1.50 15.61
CA ASP A 64 21.15 -2.24 16.84
C ASP A 64 22.63 -2.19 17.28
N GLU A 65 23.53 -2.38 16.33
CA GLU A 65 24.99 -2.39 16.53
C GLU A 65 25.67 -1.23 15.77
N GLU A 66 26.81 -0.75 16.24
CA GLU A 66 27.52 0.40 15.65
C GLU A 66 27.86 0.18 14.16
N VAL A 67 28.35 -1.02 13.82
CA VAL A 67 28.71 -1.39 12.44
C VAL A 67 27.47 -1.43 11.54
N ASN A 68 26.36 -1.98 12.05
CA ASN A 68 25.09 -2.03 11.33
C ASN A 68 24.50 -0.62 11.15
N ALA A 69 24.56 0.22 12.19
CA ALA A 69 24.12 1.59 12.15
C ALA A 69 24.91 2.42 11.13
N ALA A 70 26.23 2.25 11.06
CA ALA A 70 27.08 2.92 10.07
C ALA A 70 26.70 2.50 8.63
N HIS A 71 26.51 1.20 8.40
CA HIS A 71 26.09 0.69 7.09
C HIS A 71 24.68 1.16 6.69
N SER A 72 23.72 1.07 7.61
CA SER A 72 22.35 1.54 7.42
C SER A 72 22.30 3.04 7.14
N THR A 73 23.13 3.83 7.83
CA THR A 73 23.26 5.28 7.60
C THR A 73 23.84 5.59 6.22
N LEU A 74 24.83 4.82 5.76
CA LEU A 74 25.37 4.97 4.40
C LEU A 74 24.31 4.68 3.34
N MET A 75 23.52 3.62 3.51
CA MET A 75 22.44 3.26 2.59
C MET A 75 21.27 4.27 2.62
N LEU A 76 20.98 4.81 3.80
CA LEU A 76 20.04 5.91 3.98
C LEU A 76 20.44 7.15 3.18
N LEU A 77 21.70 7.58 3.30
CA LEU A 77 22.24 8.73 2.55
C LEU A 77 22.24 8.48 1.05
N TYR A 78 22.62 7.28 0.62
CA TYR A 78 22.54 6.86 -0.78
C TYR A 78 21.11 6.96 -1.34
N TYR A 79 20.12 6.57 -0.54
CA TYR A 79 18.70 6.65 -0.91
C TYR A 79 18.20 8.10 -0.96
N LEU A 80 18.56 8.92 0.03
CA LEU A 80 18.20 10.34 0.10
C LEU A 80 18.82 11.16 -1.03
N HIS A 81 20.04 10.83 -1.45
CA HIS A 81 20.73 11.48 -2.57
C HIS A 81 20.14 11.11 -3.94
N GLY A 82 19.07 10.30 -3.98
CA GLY A 82 18.37 9.92 -5.22
C GLY A 82 19.14 8.94 -6.10
N MET A 83 20.32 8.47 -5.67
CA MET A 83 21.13 7.52 -6.44
C MET A 83 20.42 6.17 -6.62
N HIS A 84 19.55 5.81 -5.69
CA HIS A 84 18.66 4.65 -5.82
C HIS A 84 17.67 4.82 -6.99
N ARG A 85 17.18 6.04 -7.28
CA ARG A 85 16.28 6.31 -8.43
C ARG A 85 17.02 6.14 -9.75
N THR A 86 18.25 6.65 -9.86
CA THR A 86 19.10 6.46 -11.05
C THR A 86 19.49 5.00 -11.25
N ALA A 87 19.82 4.28 -10.18
CA ALA A 87 20.14 2.85 -10.24
C ALA A 87 18.91 1.99 -10.60
N ALA A 88 17.73 2.33 -10.07
CA ALA A 88 16.47 1.69 -10.43
C ALA A 88 16.11 1.95 -11.91
N ALA A 89 16.27 3.17 -12.39
CA ALA A 89 16.05 3.51 -13.79
C ALA A 89 17.06 2.81 -14.72
N ALA A 90 18.33 2.71 -14.32
CA ALA A 90 19.34 1.96 -15.06
C ALA A 90 19.02 0.46 -15.11
N ARG A 91 18.57 -0.14 -13.98
CA ARG A 91 18.09 -1.53 -13.94
C ARG A 91 16.87 -1.76 -14.82
N GLN A 92 15.92 -0.83 -14.82
CA GLN A 92 14.74 -0.92 -15.68
C GLN A 92 15.11 -0.82 -17.15
N LYS A 93 16.04 0.08 -17.52
CA LYS A 93 16.58 0.17 -18.88
C LYS A 93 17.35 -1.09 -19.29
N ALA A 94 18.15 -1.67 -18.39
CA ALA A 94 18.88 -2.91 -18.64
C ALA A 94 17.92 -4.11 -18.77
N ALA A 95 16.88 -4.20 -17.94
CA ALA A 95 15.85 -5.23 -18.04
C ALA A 95 15.00 -5.08 -19.31
N ALA A 96 14.67 -3.85 -19.71
CA ALA A 96 13.98 -3.56 -20.96
C ALA A 96 14.86 -3.88 -22.18
N ALA A 97 16.17 -3.63 -22.12
CA ALA A 97 17.12 -4.00 -23.16
C ALA A 97 17.31 -5.51 -23.27
N ASP A 98 17.36 -6.24 -22.15
CA ASP A 98 17.37 -7.72 -22.13
C ASP A 98 16.08 -8.28 -22.74
N LEU A 99 14.92 -7.69 -22.42
CA LEU A 99 13.64 -8.07 -23.01
C LEU A 99 13.55 -7.79 -24.52
N ALA A 100 14.11 -6.66 -24.96
CA ALA A 100 14.18 -6.27 -26.36
C ALA A 100 15.15 -7.17 -27.16
N ALA A 101 16.31 -7.51 -26.57
CA ALA A 101 17.27 -8.44 -27.15
C ALA A 101 16.68 -9.86 -27.30
N ARG A 102 15.71 -10.22 -26.45
CA ARG A 102 14.96 -11.49 -26.50
C ARG A 102 13.76 -11.45 -27.44
N GLY A 103 13.53 -10.34 -28.16
CA GLY A 103 12.49 -10.22 -29.18
C GLY A 103 11.05 -10.19 -28.64
N LEU A 104 10.83 -9.94 -27.35
CA LEU A 104 9.52 -10.01 -26.68
C LEU A 104 8.82 -8.65 -26.60
N GLY A 105 8.87 -7.86 -27.69
CA GLY A 105 8.16 -6.60 -27.83
C GLY A 105 6.70 -6.78 -28.27
N GLY A 106 5.83 -7.29 -27.40
CA GLY A 106 4.39 -7.44 -27.66
C GLY A 106 3.54 -6.95 -26.47
N ALA A 107 3.05 -5.72 -26.55
CA ALA A 107 2.48 -4.95 -25.44
C ALA A 107 1.03 -5.31 -25.02
N GLY A 108 0.46 -6.45 -25.47
CA GLY A 108 -0.92 -6.85 -25.13
C GLY A 108 -1.04 -8.22 -24.45
N ALA A 109 -0.28 -9.22 -24.90
CA ALA A 109 -0.40 -10.60 -24.40
C ALA A 109 0.48 -10.91 -23.17
N SER A 110 1.51 -10.10 -22.91
CA SER A 110 2.50 -10.38 -21.86
C SER A 110 1.96 -10.15 -20.45
N SER A 111 1.05 -9.19 -20.23
CA SER A 111 0.56 -8.88 -18.89
C SER A 111 -0.34 -9.98 -18.34
N GLU A 112 -1.29 -10.47 -19.13
CA GLU A 112 -2.19 -11.57 -18.73
C GLU A 112 -1.45 -12.89 -18.57
N GLN A 113 -0.54 -13.21 -19.50
CA GLN A 113 0.29 -14.42 -19.42
C GLN A 113 1.19 -14.38 -18.17
N GLN A 114 1.83 -13.25 -17.89
CA GLN A 114 2.67 -13.07 -16.71
C GLN A 114 1.85 -13.06 -15.41
N GLN A 115 0.63 -12.50 -15.45
CA GLN A 115 -0.31 -12.52 -14.34
C GLN A 115 -0.81 -13.95 -14.05
N ARG A 116 -1.06 -14.76 -15.09
CA ARG A 116 -1.44 -16.17 -14.98
C ARG A 116 -0.28 -17.03 -14.46
N SER A 117 0.94 -16.83 -14.97
CA SER A 117 2.14 -17.50 -14.45
C SER A 117 2.43 -17.14 -12.99
N ARG A 118 2.21 -15.88 -12.58
CA ARG A 118 2.35 -15.47 -11.17
C ARG A 118 1.25 -16.08 -10.29
N SER A 119 0.01 -16.19 -10.79
CA SER A 119 -1.08 -16.90 -10.07
C SER A 119 -0.74 -18.37 -9.87
N SER A 120 -0.31 -19.05 -10.93
CA SER A 120 0.08 -20.45 -10.87
C SER A 120 1.23 -20.70 -9.88
N LYS A 121 2.22 -19.81 -9.82
CA LYS A 121 3.30 -19.89 -8.81
C LYS A 121 2.79 -19.74 -7.38
N ILE A 122 1.84 -18.83 -7.15
CA ILE A 122 1.23 -18.63 -5.83
C ILE A 122 0.40 -19.85 -5.44
N GLU A 123 -0.38 -20.41 -6.37
CA GLU A 123 -1.20 -21.61 -6.14
C GLU A 123 -0.34 -22.84 -5.82
N MET A 124 0.75 -23.06 -6.57
CA MET A 124 1.70 -24.14 -6.25
C MET A 124 2.35 -23.96 -4.89
N ALA A 125 2.76 -22.73 -4.56
CA ALA A 125 3.29 -22.41 -3.24
C ALA A 125 2.27 -22.76 -2.14
N MET A 126 1.01 -22.31 -2.28
CA MET A 126 -0.04 -22.62 -1.31
C MET A 126 -0.25 -24.11 -1.12
N GLN A 127 -0.21 -24.90 -2.19
CA GLN A 127 -0.32 -26.36 -2.10
C GLN A 127 0.83 -26.96 -1.29
N ASP A 128 2.09 -26.58 -1.59
CA ASP A 128 3.26 -27.06 -0.86
C ASP A 128 3.21 -26.67 0.63
N TRP A 129 2.88 -25.40 0.93
CA TRP A 129 2.77 -24.92 2.31
C TRP A 129 1.63 -25.57 3.08
N THR A 130 0.51 -25.88 2.42
CA THR A 130 -0.60 -26.64 3.02
C THR A 130 -0.18 -28.07 3.34
N GLN A 131 0.52 -28.75 2.43
CA GLN A 131 1.04 -30.10 2.69
C GLN A 131 2.03 -30.11 3.87
N LEU A 132 2.93 -29.13 3.94
CA LEU A 132 3.86 -28.99 5.06
C LEU A 132 3.12 -28.77 6.38
N LEU A 133 2.10 -27.92 6.38
CA LEU A 133 1.30 -27.61 7.56
C LEU A 133 0.52 -28.83 8.05
N ASN A 134 -0.10 -29.59 7.13
CA ASN A 134 -0.83 -30.82 7.47
C ASN A 134 0.12 -31.86 8.07
N HIS A 135 1.28 -32.10 7.43
CA HIS A 135 2.29 -33.00 7.95
C HIS A 135 2.77 -32.60 9.34
N ALA A 136 3.04 -31.31 9.56
CA ALA A 136 3.50 -30.82 10.86
C ALA A 136 2.40 -30.92 11.94
N ASN A 137 1.13 -30.77 11.57
CA ASN A 137 0.00 -30.98 12.47
C ASN A 137 -0.18 -32.45 12.83
N GLU A 138 -0.10 -33.35 11.85
CA GLU A 138 -0.17 -34.79 12.05
C GLU A 138 0.96 -35.27 12.96
N ALA A 139 2.21 -34.93 12.63
CA ALA A 139 3.39 -35.29 13.42
C ALA A 139 3.35 -34.74 14.86
N ALA A 140 2.70 -33.60 15.07
CA ALA A 140 2.49 -33.02 16.39
C ALA A 140 1.33 -33.69 17.16
N ALA A 141 0.28 -34.12 16.46
CA ALA A 141 -0.88 -34.77 17.06
C ALA A 141 -0.60 -36.24 17.42
N SER A 142 0.18 -36.93 16.60
CA SER A 142 0.63 -38.31 16.84
C SER A 142 1.84 -38.40 17.77
N GLU A 143 2.44 -37.27 18.13
CA GLU A 143 3.72 -37.16 18.85
C GLU A 143 4.86 -37.96 18.20
N THR A 144 4.75 -38.30 16.91
CA THR A 144 5.81 -39.02 16.19
C THR A 144 6.97 -38.10 15.84
N TRP A 145 6.69 -36.80 15.67
CA TRP A 145 7.66 -35.77 15.29
C TRP A 145 8.46 -36.12 14.04
N ASP A 146 7.83 -36.86 13.14
CA ASP A 146 8.42 -37.26 11.88
C ASP A 146 8.73 -36.04 11.00
N LEU A 147 9.80 -36.16 10.22
CA LEU A 147 10.21 -35.12 9.30
C LEU A 147 9.35 -35.15 8.03
N PRO A 148 9.06 -33.98 7.43
CA PRO A 148 8.35 -33.93 6.16
C PRO A 148 9.15 -34.66 5.07
N PRO A 149 8.47 -35.22 4.04
CA PRO A 149 9.16 -35.84 2.92
C PRO A 149 10.21 -34.92 2.30
N GLU A 150 11.38 -35.47 1.98
CA GLU A 150 12.53 -34.71 1.49
C GLU A 150 12.19 -33.87 0.25
N GLU A 151 11.44 -34.44 -0.68
CA GLU A 151 10.97 -33.75 -1.89
C GLU A 151 10.11 -32.52 -1.57
N LEU A 152 9.21 -32.63 -0.58
CA LEU A 152 8.38 -31.51 -0.13
C LEU A 152 9.25 -30.44 0.52
N PHE A 153 10.18 -30.85 1.37
CA PHE A 153 11.07 -29.93 2.07
C PHE A 153 11.95 -29.13 1.09
N LEU A 154 12.51 -29.78 0.05
CA LEU A 154 13.29 -29.11 -0.99
C LEU A 154 12.48 -28.08 -1.79
N ARG A 155 11.21 -28.39 -2.11
CA ARG A 155 10.31 -27.42 -2.76
C ARG A 155 10.04 -26.21 -1.88
N ILE A 156 9.85 -26.41 -0.58
CA ILE A 156 9.69 -25.32 0.39
C ILE A 156 10.96 -24.47 0.48
N LEU A 157 12.14 -25.10 0.54
CA LEU A 157 13.43 -24.42 0.56
C LEU A 157 13.66 -23.53 -0.68
N ALA A 158 13.16 -23.94 -1.85
CA ALA A 158 13.25 -23.15 -3.07
C ALA A 158 12.42 -21.85 -3.00
N GLN A 159 11.38 -21.80 -2.17
CA GLN A 159 10.47 -20.67 -2.03
C GLN A 159 10.90 -19.64 -0.99
N ILE A 160 11.87 -19.97 -0.13
CA ILE A 160 12.37 -19.10 0.93
C ILE A 160 13.69 -18.42 0.55
N ASN A 161 13.97 -17.30 1.23
CA ASN A 161 15.21 -16.54 1.07
C ASN A 161 16.45 -17.41 1.34
N LYS A 162 17.51 -17.21 0.54
CA LYS A 162 18.75 -17.99 0.58
C LYS A 162 19.37 -18.05 1.99
N SER A 163 19.43 -16.92 2.70
CA SER A 163 20.00 -16.88 4.06
C SER A 163 19.25 -17.74 5.08
N LYS A 164 17.93 -17.87 4.96
CA LYS A 164 17.11 -18.71 5.86
C LYS A 164 17.12 -20.17 5.43
N ARG A 165 17.33 -20.42 4.14
CA ARG A 165 17.40 -21.77 3.55
C ARG A 165 18.52 -22.59 4.16
N ASP A 166 19.72 -22.04 4.23
CA ASP A 166 20.89 -22.79 4.69
C ASP A 166 20.73 -23.22 6.15
N ILE A 167 20.20 -22.32 7.00
CA ILE A 167 19.89 -22.61 8.41
C ILE A 167 18.82 -23.70 8.55
N LEU A 168 17.73 -23.60 7.78
CA LEU A 168 16.65 -24.60 7.80
C LEU A 168 17.12 -25.97 7.31
N GLN A 169 17.92 -26.01 6.26
CA GLN A 169 18.50 -27.24 5.72
C GLN A 169 19.44 -27.90 6.72
N GLU A 170 20.29 -27.12 7.39
CA GLU A 170 21.18 -27.63 8.41
C GLU A 170 20.39 -28.26 9.57
N LYS A 171 19.34 -27.59 10.04
CA LYS A 171 18.47 -28.10 11.12
C LYS A 171 17.69 -29.35 10.70
N TYR A 172 17.25 -29.43 9.44
CA TYR A 172 16.64 -30.63 8.90
C TYR A 172 17.61 -31.81 8.88
N ASN A 173 18.85 -31.59 8.43
CA ASN A 173 19.89 -32.62 8.42
C ASN A 173 20.25 -33.09 9.84
N GLN A 174 20.32 -32.16 10.80
CA GLN A 174 20.49 -32.50 12.22
C GLN A 174 19.35 -33.39 12.71
N CYS A 175 18.10 -33.09 12.36
CA CYS A 175 16.95 -33.90 12.77
C CYS A 175 16.87 -35.26 12.07
N ARG A 176 17.46 -35.39 10.87
CA ARG A 176 17.52 -36.63 10.09
C ARG A 176 18.45 -37.66 10.72
N ASP A 177 19.46 -37.20 11.47
CA ASP A 177 20.37 -38.09 12.19
C ASP A 177 19.57 -38.94 13.21
N PRO A 178 19.71 -40.29 13.20
CA PRO A 178 19.04 -41.17 14.16
C PRO A 178 19.48 -40.93 15.61
N SER A 179 20.63 -40.30 15.85
CA SER A 179 21.10 -39.91 17.18
C SER A 179 20.35 -38.72 17.78
N THR A 180 19.54 -38.01 16.98
CA THR A 180 18.82 -36.82 17.43
C THR A 180 17.59 -37.17 18.25
N THR A 181 17.43 -36.50 19.41
CA THR A 181 16.33 -36.73 20.34
C THR A 181 14.97 -36.31 19.77
N ALA A 182 13.90 -37.00 20.19
CA ALA A 182 12.53 -36.62 19.87
C ALA A 182 12.18 -35.19 20.34
N ALA A 183 12.78 -34.73 21.44
CA ALA A 183 12.61 -33.37 21.93
C ALA A 183 13.10 -32.34 20.90
N THR A 184 14.31 -32.54 20.33
CA THR A 184 14.86 -31.67 19.29
C THR A 184 13.98 -31.67 18.03
N ARG A 185 13.53 -32.84 17.59
CA ARG A 185 12.62 -32.97 16.43
C ARG A 185 11.30 -32.25 16.69
N SER A 186 10.75 -32.36 17.89
CA SER A 186 9.51 -31.69 18.26
C SER A 186 9.61 -30.17 18.20
N VAL A 187 10.76 -29.60 18.59
CA VAL A 187 11.00 -28.15 18.49
C VAL A 187 11.05 -27.75 17.02
N PHE A 188 11.78 -28.50 16.20
CA PHE A 188 11.91 -28.25 14.78
C PHE A 188 10.56 -28.30 14.04
N ILE A 189 9.75 -29.33 14.29
CA ILE A 189 8.41 -29.47 13.68
C ILE A 189 7.48 -28.32 14.08
N ARG A 190 7.49 -27.90 15.35
CA ARG A 190 6.70 -26.72 15.79
C ARG A 190 7.16 -25.43 15.12
N VAL A 191 8.46 -25.27 14.88
CA VAL A 191 9.00 -24.14 14.12
C VAL A 191 8.53 -24.19 12.67
N LEU A 192 8.60 -25.35 12.01
CA LEU A 192 8.09 -25.53 10.64
C LEU A 192 6.60 -25.20 10.54
N LYS A 193 5.79 -25.67 11.50
CA LYS A 193 4.37 -25.34 11.59
C LYS A 193 4.15 -23.82 11.66
N ARG A 194 4.84 -23.12 12.56
CA ARG A 194 4.72 -21.67 12.72
C ARG A 194 5.14 -20.90 11.46
N ILE A 195 6.19 -21.35 10.80
CA ILE A 195 6.64 -20.78 9.52
C ILE A 195 5.55 -20.96 8.46
N ALA A 196 4.99 -22.17 8.34
CA ALA A 196 3.95 -22.47 7.37
C ALA A 196 2.68 -21.65 7.60
N GLU A 197 2.23 -21.52 8.86
CA GLU A 197 1.08 -20.67 9.23
C GLU A 197 1.32 -19.21 8.82
N SER A 198 2.49 -18.66 9.18
CA SER A 198 2.85 -17.28 8.81
C SER A 198 2.91 -17.08 7.30
N PHE A 199 3.42 -18.06 6.55
CA PHE A 199 3.50 -17.98 5.10
C PHE A 199 2.11 -18.07 4.46
N MET A 200 1.26 -18.97 4.94
CA MET A 200 -0.12 -19.11 4.48
C MET A 200 -0.93 -17.83 4.71
N SER A 201 -0.80 -17.19 5.87
CA SER A 201 -1.44 -15.88 6.11
C SER A 201 -0.98 -14.82 5.12
N CYS A 202 0.32 -14.79 4.78
CA CYS A 202 0.88 -13.88 3.79
C CYS A 202 0.34 -14.16 2.38
N LEU A 203 0.31 -15.43 1.96
CA LEU A 203 -0.22 -15.86 0.66
C LEU A 203 -1.71 -15.50 0.51
N HIS A 204 -2.52 -15.76 1.55
CA HIS A 204 -3.94 -15.40 1.56
C HIS A 204 -4.15 -13.88 1.48
N ASN A 205 -3.34 -13.08 2.19
CA ASN A 205 -3.42 -11.62 2.08
C ASN A 205 -3.06 -11.12 0.67
N MET A 206 -2.05 -11.72 0.04
CA MET A 206 -1.68 -11.41 -1.34
C MET A 206 -2.76 -11.80 -2.36
N GLN A 207 -3.52 -12.87 -2.10
CA GLN A 207 -4.68 -13.25 -2.93
C GLN A 207 -5.88 -12.33 -2.72
N ALA A 208 -6.20 -12.00 -1.46
CA ALA A 208 -7.32 -11.12 -1.11
C ALA A 208 -7.15 -9.73 -1.71
N ASN A 209 -5.94 -9.16 -1.62
CA ASN A 209 -5.63 -7.85 -2.21
C ASN A 209 -5.67 -7.87 -3.76
N ARG A 210 -5.70 -9.05 -4.38
CA ARG A 210 -5.76 -9.24 -5.83
C ARG A 210 -7.19 -9.45 -6.35
N GLN A 211 -8.12 -9.85 -5.49
CA GLN A 211 -9.53 -10.07 -5.81
C GLN A 211 -10.39 -8.81 -5.73
N LEU A 212 -9.86 -7.69 -5.23
CA LEU A 212 -10.52 -6.38 -5.36
C LEU A 212 -10.45 -5.93 -6.82
N PRO A 213 -11.58 -5.90 -7.56
CA PRO A 213 -11.57 -5.34 -8.90
C PRO A 213 -11.30 -3.85 -8.80
N ASN A 214 -10.50 -3.34 -9.74
CA ASN A 214 -10.29 -1.92 -9.99
C ASN A 214 -11.63 -1.28 -10.45
N ALA A 215 -12.55 -1.06 -9.52
CA ALA A 215 -13.85 -0.44 -9.77
C ALA A 215 -13.74 1.08 -10.05
N ALA A 216 -12.52 1.64 -10.03
CA ALA A 216 -12.27 3.04 -10.35
C ALA A 216 -12.00 3.30 -11.85
N ALA A 217 -11.82 2.27 -12.67
CA ALA A 217 -11.48 2.44 -14.09
C ALA A 217 -12.68 2.36 -15.07
N SER A 218 -13.90 2.08 -14.60
CA SER A 218 -15.08 1.87 -15.47
C SER A 218 -16.08 3.02 -15.52
N SER A 219 -15.83 4.18 -14.89
CA SER A 219 -16.75 5.33 -14.97
C SER A 219 -16.35 6.41 -15.99
N ALA A 220 -15.25 6.22 -16.73
CA ALA A 220 -14.74 7.20 -17.70
C ALA A 220 -14.96 6.80 -19.18
N ALA A 221 -16.08 6.14 -19.49
CA ALA A 221 -16.51 5.90 -20.87
C ALA A 221 -17.86 6.58 -21.11
N ALA A 222 -17.82 7.80 -21.64
CA ALA A 222 -18.97 8.47 -22.23
C ALA A 222 -19.57 7.59 -23.36
N PRO A 223 -20.90 7.49 -23.50
CA PRO A 223 -21.48 6.69 -24.56
C PRO A 223 -21.38 7.45 -25.89
N ALA A 224 -20.41 7.07 -26.72
CA ALA A 224 -20.35 7.46 -28.11
C ALA A 224 -21.48 6.75 -28.89
N ALA A 225 -22.19 7.55 -29.68
CA ALA A 225 -23.37 7.20 -30.43
C ALA A 225 -23.19 5.98 -31.35
N ALA A 226 -24.11 5.01 -31.23
CA ALA A 226 -24.41 4.04 -32.28
C ALA A 226 -25.94 3.91 -32.37
N ARG A 227 -26.56 4.76 -33.19
CA ARG A 227 -27.94 4.57 -33.65
C ARG A 227 -27.92 4.24 -35.13
N SER A 228 -27.87 2.94 -35.41
CA SER A 228 -28.22 2.34 -36.68
C SER A 228 -29.74 2.53 -36.89
N ALA A 229 -30.11 3.15 -38.01
CA ALA A 229 -31.50 3.21 -38.47
C ALA A 229 -32.03 1.81 -38.80
N PRO A 230 -33.36 1.61 -38.72
CA PRO A 230 -34.03 1.20 -39.95
C PRO A 230 -35.27 2.06 -40.25
N ALA A 231 -35.47 2.29 -41.54
CA ALA A 231 -36.62 2.95 -42.13
C ALA A 231 -37.87 2.07 -41.98
N ALA A 232 -38.95 2.64 -41.44
CA ALA A 232 -40.30 2.15 -41.66
C ALA A 232 -41.27 3.34 -41.61
N ALA A 233 -41.85 3.62 -42.78
CA ALA A 233 -42.84 4.65 -43.00
C ALA A 233 -44.17 4.31 -42.31
N ALA A 234 -44.73 5.26 -41.57
CA ALA A 234 -46.16 5.29 -41.25
C ALA A 234 -46.61 6.71 -40.88
N ALA A 235 -47.25 7.34 -41.86
CA ALA A 235 -48.34 8.31 -41.80
C ALA A 235 -48.54 9.15 -40.51
N ARG A 236 -48.31 10.46 -40.64
CA ARG A 236 -48.93 11.51 -39.82
C ARG A 236 -50.42 11.62 -40.14
N PRO A 237 -51.28 11.88 -39.14
CA PRO A 237 -52.41 12.79 -39.29
C PRO A 237 -52.15 14.14 -38.57
N PRO A 238 -52.79 15.24 -39.01
CA PRO A 238 -52.43 16.60 -38.65
C PRO A 238 -53.04 17.10 -37.32
N LEU A 239 -52.36 18.07 -36.71
CA LEU A 239 -52.79 18.88 -35.57
C LEU A 239 -54.02 19.75 -35.93
N PRO A 240 -55.01 19.92 -35.03
CA PRO A 240 -55.92 21.05 -35.06
C PRO A 240 -55.38 22.26 -34.28
N ALA A 241 -55.57 23.45 -34.86
CA ALA A 241 -55.21 24.77 -34.33
C ALA A 241 -56.14 25.24 -33.19
N PRO A 242 -55.74 26.23 -32.37
CA PRO A 242 -56.50 26.67 -31.19
C PRO A 242 -57.63 27.65 -31.58
N GLY A 243 -58.86 27.34 -31.19
CA GLY A 243 -60.02 28.23 -31.33
C GLY A 243 -60.22 29.08 -30.08
N LEU A 244 -59.98 30.38 -30.20
CA LEU A 244 -60.37 31.42 -29.26
C LEU A 244 -61.89 31.52 -29.17
N ALA A 245 -62.41 31.46 -27.96
CA ALA A 245 -63.78 31.82 -27.62
C ALA A 245 -63.96 33.34 -27.74
N SER A 246 -64.99 33.80 -28.45
CA SER A 246 -65.69 35.04 -28.11
C SER A 246 -67.10 35.05 -28.68
N ALA A 247 -68.01 35.51 -27.81
CA ALA A 247 -69.44 35.67 -27.94
C ALA A 247 -69.91 36.54 -29.12
N ALA A 248 -71.06 36.16 -29.71
CA ALA A 248 -72.31 36.94 -29.75
C ALA A 248 -73.41 36.10 -30.42
#